data_AF-A0A813FMQ1-F1
#
_entry.id   AF-A0A813FMQ1-F1
#
_cell.length_a   1.000
_cell.length_b   1.000
_cell.length_c   1.000
_cell.angle_alpha   90.00
_cell.angle_beta   90.00
_cell.angle_gamma   90.00
#
_symmetry.space_group_name_H-M   'P 1'
#
loop_
_entity.id
_entity.type
_entity.pdbx_description
1 polymer ?
#
loop_
_entity_poly.entity_id
_entity_poly.type
_entity_poly.pdbx_seq_one_letter_code
_entity_poly.pdbx_strand_id
1 'polypeptide(L)'
;MRPRQWVVPGVSSLLLSWLLLAGLVLKGSWSPVMPPIAATVASVPAQQVALLPTEEGQQPGRAARHQKLALQLTYPGTPGFAAACAATPSWTREVLRPLQRDALGREVIYWWLPPPSYMLERGHDIGAGALAQHALCTMDAAARAVGWRQPRHEGRLGRLAVLVDLGSLSSVSAVATAALLFPTLAAIEPFLGSTYELLLGGLTCVWVPAATQALYKLLVRPLLKPESVAVLSLIQGSPCDHSAYRAFQKLPGLPDPLQCEG
;
A
#
# COMPACT_ATOMS: atom_id res chain seq x y z
N MET A 1 41.96 -29.09 -8.16
CA MET A 1 41.17 -27.83 -8.07
C MET A 1 39.75 -28.21 -7.67
N ARG A 2 39.23 -27.70 -6.54
CA ARG A 2 37.86 -27.97 -6.08
C ARG A 2 36.98 -26.73 -6.32
N PRO A 3 35.72 -26.88 -6.75
CA PRO A 3 34.83 -25.74 -6.92
C PRO A 3 34.44 -25.19 -5.54
N ARG A 4 34.63 -23.88 -5.35
CA ARG A 4 34.15 -23.14 -4.18
C ARG A 4 32.61 -23.09 -4.24
N GLN A 5 31.96 -23.74 -3.28
CA GLN A 5 30.53 -23.57 -3.02
C GLN A 5 30.31 -22.18 -2.40
N TRP A 6 29.57 -21.33 -3.10
CA TRP A 6 29.02 -20.11 -2.54
C TRP A 6 27.77 -20.49 -1.74
N VAL A 7 27.93 -20.65 -0.44
CA VAL A 7 26.81 -20.62 0.49
C VAL A 7 26.39 -19.16 0.60
N VAL A 8 25.24 -18.81 0.05
CA VAL A 8 24.61 -17.49 0.25
C VAL A 8 23.72 -17.60 1.50
N PRO A 9 24.11 -17.05 2.66
CA PRO A 9 23.22 -16.97 3.80
C PRO A 9 22.32 -15.74 3.61
N GLY A 10 21.00 -15.90 3.71
CA GLY A 10 20.11 -14.74 3.92
C GLY A 10 18.92 -14.55 2.97
N VAL A 11 18.50 -15.55 2.19
CA VAL A 11 17.30 -15.43 1.34
C VAL A 11 15.99 -15.51 2.16
N SER A 12 16.04 -16.01 3.40
CA SER A 12 14.87 -16.24 4.25
C SER A 12 14.22 -14.97 4.84
N SER A 13 14.95 -13.84 4.91
CA SER A 13 14.41 -12.59 5.48
C SER A 13 13.70 -11.69 4.46
N LEU A 14 13.99 -11.88 3.16
CA LEU A 14 13.41 -11.13 2.04
C LEU A 14 12.10 -11.76 1.52
N LEU A 15 11.97 -13.09 1.64
CA LEU A 15 10.72 -13.82 1.38
C LEU A 15 9.61 -13.47 2.40
N LEU A 16 9.97 -13.17 3.64
CA LEU A 16 9.02 -12.78 4.69
C LEU A 16 8.38 -11.41 4.46
N SER A 17 9.12 -10.47 3.86
CA SER A 17 8.62 -9.13 3.54
C SER A 17 7.58 -9.15 2.41
N TRP A 18 7.68 -10.14 1.49
CA TRP A 18 6.66 -10.42 0.47
C TRP A 18 5.34 -10.94 1.04
N LEU A 19 5.44 -11.87 2.00
CA LEU A 19 4.29 -12.50 2.65
C LEU A 19 3.43 -11.48 3.39
N LEU A 20 4.05 -10.42 3.90
CA LEU A 20 3.34 -9.41 4.67
C LEU A 20 2.65 -8.35 3.80
N LEU A 21 3.17 -8.01 2.61
CA LEU A 21 2.51 -7.07 1.67
C LEU A 21 1.14 -7.58 1.19
N ALA A 22 1.04 -8.90 1.12
CA ALA A 22 -0.12 -9.67 0.75
C ALA A 22 -1.09 -9.93 1.91
N GLY A 23 -0.55 -10.43 3.03
CA GLY A 23 -1.37 -10.81 4.17
C GLY A 23 -1.86 -9.64 5.00
N LEU A 24 -1.14 -8.51 5.04
CA LEU A 24 -1.59 -7.38 5.85
C LEU A 24 -2.76 -6.66 5.23
N VAL A 25 -2.76 -6.34 3.94
CA VAL A 25 -3.87 -5.56 3.32
C VAL A 25 -5.25 -6.21 3.56
N LEU A 26 -5.32 -7.51 3.91
CA LEU A 26 -6.57 -8.25 3.98
C LEU A 26 -6.76 -9.24 5.13
N LYS A 27 -5.77 -9.51 5.99
CA LYS A 27 -6.00 -10.34 7.19
C LYS A 27 -6.13 -9.44 8.41
N GLY A 28 -7.31 -8.84 8.53
CA GLY A 28 -7.74 -8.14 9.75
C GLY A 28 -7.75 -9.11 10.93
N SER A 29 -6.66 -9.13 11.71
CA SER A 29 -6.53 -9.52 13.12
C SER A 29 -5.11 -10.00 13.41
N TRP A 30 -4.24 -9.07 13.76
CA TRP A 30 -3.37 -9.29 14.91
C TRP A 30 -3.99 -8.49 16.05
N SER A 31 -4.97 -9.07 16.74
CA SER A 31 -5.35 -8.56 18.05
C SER A 31 -4.17 -8.79 19.00
N PRO A 32 -3.65 -7.75 19.65
CA PRO A 32 -3.69 -7.71 21.09
C PRO A 32 -4.93 -6.89 21.44
N VAL A 33 -5.79 -7.49 22.26
CA VAL A 33 -6.87 -6.78 22.93
C VAL A 33 -6.31 -5.49 23.54
N MET A 34 -6.70 -4.34 23.01
CA MET A 34 -6.65 -3.07 23.74
C MET A 34 -8.05 -2.47 23.73
N PRO A 35 -8.64 -2.19 24.91
CA PRO A 35 -9.93 -1.53 24.99
C PRO A 35 -9.82 -0.06 24.52
N PRO A 36 -10.94 0.56 24.12
CA PRO A 36 -10.94 1.96 23.71
C PRO A 36 -10.59 2.86 24.89
N ILE A 37 -9.50 3.63 24.78
CA ILE A 37 -9.23 4.75 25.67
C ILE A 37 -10.21 5.86 25.28
N ALA A 38 -11.32 5.93 26.02
CA ALA A 38 -12.13 7.12 26.08
C ALA A 38 -11.29 8.26 26.67
N ALA A 39 -11.31 9.41 26.00
CA ALA A 39 -10.67 10.62 26.45
C ALA A 39 -11.31 11.10 27.77
N THR A 40 -10.62 10.88 28.88
CA THR A 40 -10.88 11.58 30.14
C THR A 40 -9.57 12.22 30.59
N VAL A 41 -9.43 13.51 30.27
CA VAL A 41 -8.40 14.36 30.88
C VAL A 41 -8.87 14.68 32.29
N ALA A 42 -8.34 13.95 33.27
CA ALA A 42 -8.39 14.31 34.68
C ALA A 42 -6.97 14.24 35.25
N SER A 43 -6.52 15.39 35.73
CA SER A 43 -5.25 15.68 36.38
C SER A 43 -4.96 14.77 37.58
N VAL A 44 -3.78 14.12 37.60
CA VAL A 44 -3.18 13.50 38.81
C VAL A 44 -1.66 13.73 38.76
N PRO A 45 -1.00 14.06 39.91
CA PRO A 45 0.28 14.76 39.93
C PRO A 45 1.50 13.84 39.82
N ALA A 46 2.62 14.47 39.51
CA ALA A 46 3.95 13.88 39.44
C ALA A 46 4.38 13.26 40.78
N GLN A 47 4.74 11.99 40.77
CA GLN A 47 5.66 11.41 41.75
C GLN A 47 6.60 10.41 41.08
N GLN A 48 7.86 10.51 41.52
CA GLN A 48 9.06 9.89 41.00
C GLN A 48 9.06 8.36 41.13
N VAL A 49 9.59 7.67 40.13
CA VAL A 49 10.35 6.44 40.33
C VAL A 49 11.65 6.55 39.54
N ALA A 50 12.75 6.38 40.28
CA ALA A 50 14.11 6.48 39.80
C ALA A 50 14.57 5.18 39.10
N LEU A 51 15.41 5.39 38.07
CA LEU A 51 16.58 4.61 37.66
C LEU A 51 16.51 3.07 37.60
N LEU A 52 16.70 2.55 36.37
CA LEU A 52 17.74 1.55 36.08
C LEU A 52 18.15 1.67 34.58
N PRO A 53 19.44 1.64 34.26
CA PRO A 53 19.92 1.68 32.89
C PRO A 53 20.08 0.25 32.35
N THR A 54 19.66 0.03 31.11
CA THR A 54 20.16 -1.07 30.28
C THR A 54 20.17 -0.62 28.83
N GLU A 55 21.30 -0.04 28.42
CA GLU A 55 21.71 -0.06 27.03
C GLU A 55 22.22 -1.47 26.70
N GLU A 56 21.42 -2.25 25.98
CA GLU A 56 21.94 -3.28 25.08
C GLU A 56 21.05 -3.32 23.83
N GLY A 57 21.46 -2.54 22.81
CA GLY A 57 21.63 -3.01 21.43
C GLY A 57 20.49 -3.69 20.69
N GLN A 58 19.23 -3.60 21.13
CA GLN A 58 18.12 -4.21 20.42
C GLN A 58 17.65 -3.25 19.33
N GLN A 59 18.06 -3.54 18.08
CA GLN A 59 17.45 -2.90 16.90
C GLN A 59 15.93 -2.92 17.12
N PRO A 60 15.24 -1.76 17.15
CA PRO A 60 13.81 -1.74 17.37
C PRO A 60 13.19 -2.64 16.33
N GLY A 61 12.55 -3.71 16.81
CA GLY A 61 12.03 -4.79 15.96
C GLY A 61 11.17 -4.21 14.85
N ARG A 62 11.21 -4.82 13.66
CA ARG A 62 10.48 -4.31 12.46
C ARG A 62 9.02 -3.92 12.76
N ALA A 63 8.36 -4.61 13.69
CA ALA A 63 7.02 -4.26 14.18
C ALA A 63 6.94 -2.85 14.83
N ALA A 64 7.91 -2.48 15.67
CA ALA A 64 7.98 -1.16 16.29
C ALA A 64 8.18 -0.04 15.25
N ARG A 65 8.90 -0.32 14.15
CA ARG A 65 9.07 0.64 13.05
C ARG A 65 7.77 0.89 12.28
N HIS A 66 7.00 -0.16 11.98
CA HIS A 66 5.69 0.02 11.31
C HIS A 66 4.69 0.75 12.21
N GLN A 67 4.67 0.42 13.50
CA GLN A 67 3.83 1.12 14.47
C GLN A 67 4.21 2.60 14.58
N LYS A 68 5.51 2.92 14.55
CA LYS A 68 5.98 4.31 14.50
C LYS A 68 5.49 5.06 13.26
N LEU A 69 5.47 4.40 12.09
CA LEU A 69 4.96 5.02 10.85
C LEU A 69 3.46 5.29 10.96
N ALA A 70 2.67 4.32 11.40
CA ALA A 70 1.23 4.46 11.56
C ALA A 70 0.84 5.60 12.52
N LEU A 71 1.65 5.84 13.56
CA LEU A 71 1.46 6.95 14.51
C LEU A 71 1.83 8.32 13.94
N GLN A 72 2.59 8.37 12.84
CA GLN A 72 2.93 9.62 12.15
C GLN A 72 1.89 10.03 11.09
N LEU A 73 1.00 9.11 10.71
CA LEU A 73 -0.04 9.40 9.73
C LEU A 73 -1.19 10.19 10.39
N THR A 74 -1.70 11.16 9.65
CA THR A 74 -2.95 11.84 9.99
C THR A 74 -4.07 11.18 9.19
N TYR A 75 -5.11 10.72 9.86
CA TYR A 75 -6.18 9.92 9.25
C TYR A 75 -7.36 10.78 8.80
N PRO A 76 -8.12 10.37 7.77
CA PRO A 76 -9.34 11.08 7.37
C PRO A 76 -10.32 11.26 8.54
N GLY A 77 -10.99 12.42 8.55
CA GLY A 77 -11.93 12.80 9.62
C GLY A 77 -11.27 13.41 10.85
N THR A 78 -9.93 13.43 10.95
CA THR A 78 -9.22 14.10 12.06
C THR A 78 -8.88 15.57 11.74
N PRO A 79 -8.80 16.46 12.74
CA PRO A 79 -8.27 17.81 12.56
C PRO A 79 -6.85 17.75 11.98
N GLY A 80 -6.56 18.60 10.99
CA GLY A 80 -5.24 18.64 10.35
C GLY A 80 -5.05 17.68 9.18
N PHE A 81 -5.99 16.76 8.90
CA PHE A 81 -5.88 15.84 7.75
C PHE A 81 -5.67 16.57 6.43
N ALA A 82 -6.46 17.63 6.16
CA ALA A 82 -6.32 18.43 4.95
C ALA A 82 -4.93 19.11 4.85
N ALA A 83 -4.38 19.57 5.98
CA ALA A 83 -3.05 20.15 6.04
C ALA A 83 -1.96 19.10 5.79
N ALA A 84 -2.09 17.91 6.37
CA ALA A 84 -1.20 16.79 6.11
C ALA A 84 -1.22 16.36 4.63
N CYS A 85 -2.39 16.36 3.99
CA CYS A 85 -2.52 16.11 2.56
C CYS A 85 -1.89 17.21 1.69
N ALA A 86 -2.00 18.47 2.09
CA ALA A 86 -1.35 19.57 1.38
C ALA A 86 0.18 19.57 1.54
N ALA A 87 0.68 19.02 2.65
CA ALA A 87 2.10 18.92 2.96
C ALA A 87 2.79 17.71 2.30
N THR A 88 2.08 16.86 1.54
CA THR A 88 2.72 15.74 0.86
C THR A 88 3.69 16.23 -0.22
N PRO A 89 4.91 15.68 -0.28
CA PRO A 89 5.87 16.02 -1.33
C PRO A 89 5.31 15.79 -2.74
N SER A 90 5.61 16.68 -3.68
CA SER A 90 5.08 16.60 -5.05
C SER A 90 5.39 15.28 -5.77
N TRP A 91 6.56 14.68 -5.50
CA TRP A 91 6.97 13.41 -6.13
C TRP A 91 6.00 12.25 -5.82
N THR A 92 5.27 12.28 -4.69
CA THR A 92 4.31 11.21 -4.38
C THR A 92 3.17 11.17 -5.40
N ARG A 93 2.90 12.29 -6.09
CA ARG A 93 1.90 12.40 -7.16
C ARG A 93 2.35 11.74 -8.47
N GLU A 94 3.65 11.56 -8.67
CA GLU A 94 4.18 10.78 -9.80
C GLU A 94 3.93 9.28 -9.57
N VAL A 95 4.10 8.83 -8.32
CA VAL A 95 3.93 7.44 -7.90
C VAL A 95 2.45 7.07 -7.82
N LEU A 96 1.62 7.92 -7.22
CA LEU A 96 0.21 7.66 -7.00
C LEU A 96 -0.62 8.88 -7.37
N ARG A 97 -1.54 8.71 -8.32
CA ARG A 97 -2.40 9.81 -8.78
C ARG A 97 -3.82 9.35 -9.06
N PRO A 98 -4.81 10.21 -8.77
CA PRO A 98 -6.15 10.02 -9.30
C PRO A 98 -6.13 10.23 -10.82
N LEU A 99 -6.86 9.38 -11.53
CA LEU A 99 -7.24 9.58 -12.91
C LEU A 99 -8.73 9.94 -12.97
N GLN A 100 -9.31 9.90 -14.17
CA GLN A 100 -10.75 10.02 -14.36
C GLN A 100 -11.47 8.69 -14.08
N ARG A 101 -12.79 8.70 -14.30
CA ARG A 101 -13.59 7.48 -14.20
C ARG A 101 -13.35 6.54 -15.36
N ASP A 102 -13.26 5.25 -15.07
CA ASP A 102 -13.18 4.22 -16.11
C ASP A 102 -14.50 4.04 -16.86
N ALA A 103 -14.51 3.17 -17.86
CA ALA A 103 -15.71 2.85 -18.64
C ALA A 103 -16.87 2.26 -17.81
N LEU A 104 -16.61 1.80 -16.58
CA LEU A 104 -17.61 1.29 -15.65
C LEU A 104 -18.08 2.36 -14.65
N GLY A 105 -17.59 3.60 -14.78
CA GLY A 105 -17.94 4.72 -13.91
C GLY A 105 -17.29 4.64 -12.53
N ARG A 106 -16.20 3.88 -12.36
CA ARG A 106 -15.42 3.80 -11.11
C ARG A 106 -14.36 4.89 -11.10
N GLU A 107 -14.13 5.55 -9.97
CA GLU A 107 -12.96 6.41 -9.78
C GLU A 107 -11.70 5.57 -9.94
N VAL A 108 -10.70 6.06 -10.67
CA VAL A 108 -9.47 5.31 -10.93
C VAL A 108 -8.30 5.96 -10.22
N ILE A 109 -7.54 5.15 -9.49
CA ILE A 109 -6.22 5.52 -8.99
C ILE A 109 -5.19 4.78 -9.83
N TYR A 110 -4.28 5.53 -10.44
CA TYR A 110 -3.09 4.98 -11.06
C TYR A 110 -1.95 4.97 -10.05
N TRP A 111 -1.35 3.79 -9.88
CA TRP A 111 -0.22 3.56 -8.99
C TRP A 111 0.96 3.00 -9.78
N TRP A 112 1.92 3.85 -10.08
CA TRP A 112 3.22 3.43 -10.59
C TRP A 112 4.06 2.83 -9.46
N LEU A 113 4.57 1.61 -9.63
CA LEU A 113 5.51 1.00 -8.69
C LEU A 113 6.96 1.30 -9.12
N PRO A 114 7.62 2.27 -8.49
CA PRO A 114 8.93 2.73 -8.94
C PRO A 114 10.03 1.71 -8.60
N PRO A 115 11.18 1.74 -9.32
CA PRO A 115 12.32 0.91 -8.97
C PRO A 115 12.87 1.24 -7.57
N PRO A 116 13.59 0.32 -6.91
CA PRO A 116 14.10 0.54 -5.55
C PRO A 116 14.99 1.78 -5.42
N SER A 117 15.80 2.07 -6.44
CA SER A 117 16.68 3.25 -6.47
C SER A 117 15.89 4.55 -6.30
N TYR A 118 14.75 4.68 -6.99
CA TYR A 118 13.87 5.85 -6.90
C TYR A 118 13.39 6.09 -5.46
N MET A 119 13.04 5.03 -4.73
CA MET A 119 12.60 5.10 -3.34
C MET A 119 13.75 5.42 -2.38
N LEU A 120 14.93 4.84 -2.62
CA LEU A 120 16.12 5.06 -1.79
C LEU A 120 16.65 6.48 -1.90
N GLU A 121 16.67 7.07 -3.11
CA GLU A 121 17.07 8.46 -3.37
C GLU A 121 16.22 9.48 -2.58
N ARG A 122 14.98 9.13 -2.24
CA ARG A 122 14.03 9.99 -1.52
C ARG A 122 14.03 9.76 -0.01
N GLY A 123 14.91 8.88 0.48
CA GLY A 123 15.00 8.49 1.89
C GLY A 123 13.93 7.46 2.25
N HIS A 124 14.35 6.25 2.65
CA HIS A 124 13.44 5.10 2.81
C HIS A 124 12.26 5.36 3.76
N ASP A 125 12.53 5.87 4.97
CA ASP A 125 11.48 6.08 5.98
C ASP A 125 10.60 7.31 5.67
N ILE A 126 11.22 8.39 5.20
CA ILE A 126 10.52 9.63 4.80
C ILE A 126 9.62 9.36 3.58
N GLY A 127 10.15 8.62 2.62
CA GLY A 127 9.45 8.18 1.42
C GLY A 127 8.25 7.30 1.73
N ALA A 128 8.41 6.34 2.65
CA ALA A 128 7.33 5.45 3.04
C ALA A 128 6.16 6.18 3.72
N GLY A 129 6.45 7.11 4.64
CA GLY A 129 5.44 7.89 5.36
C GLY A 129 4.73 8.91 4.47
N ALA A 130 5.48 9.65 3.65
CA ALA A 130 4.92 10.58 2.68
C ALA A 130 3.99 9.89 1.69
N LEU A 131 4.40 8.74 1.14
CA LEU A 131 3.58 7.97 0.21
C LEU A 131 2.34 7.38 0.90
N ALA A 132 2.45 6.96 2.18
CA ALA A 132 1.33 6.44 2.95
C ALA A 132 0.28 7.53 3.20
N GLN A 133 0.72 8.72 3.63
CA GLN A 133 -0.16 9.87 3.80
C GLN A 133 -0.85 10.24 2.49
N HIS A 134 -0.10 10.29 1.39
CA HIS A 134 -0.64 10.60 0.07
C HIS A 134 -1.64 9.54 -0.43
N ALA A 135 -1.41 8.26 -0.12
CA ALA A 135 -2.36 7.19 -0.39
C ALA A 135 -3.68 7.40 0.37
N LEU A 136 -3.62 7.69 1.68
CA LEU A 136 -4.82 8.01 2.47
C LEU A 136 -5.59 9.19 1.88
N CYS A 137 -4.89 10.26 1.51
CA CYS A 137 -5.48 11.46 0.90
C CYS A 137 -6.16 11.15 -0.44
N THR A 138 -5.52 10.35 -1.29
CA THR A 138 -6.05 9.97 -2.61
C THR A 138 -7.29 9.08 -2.47
N MET A 139 -7.28 8.16 -1.50
CA MET A 139 -8.44 7.28 -1.23
C MET A 139 -9.61 8.04 -0.62
N ASP A 140 -9.37 8.98 0.31
CA ASP A 140 -10.43 9.82 0.87
C ASP A 140 -11.06 10.71 -0.21
N ALA A 141 -10.25 11.29 -1.10
CA ALA A 141 -10.74 12.05 -2.24
C ALA A 141 -11.60 11.20 -3.18
N ALA A 142 -11.15 9.97 -3.51
CA ALA A 142 -11.93 9.05 -4.34
C ALA A 142 -13.25 8.64 -3.67
N ALA A 143 -13.22 8.34 -2.37
CA ALA A 143 -14.41 8.04 -1.58
C ALA A 143 -15.43 9.20 -1.63
N ARG A 144 -14.96 10.45 -1.44
CA ARG A 144 -15.82 11.65 -1.54
C ARG A 144 -16.35 11.87 -2.94
N ALA A 145 -15.56 11.62 -3.98
CA ALA A 145 -15.98 11.76 -5.39
C ALA A 145 -17.10 10.79 -5.75
N VAL A 146 -17.10 9.60 -5.14
CA VAL A 146 -18.22 8.65 -5.22
C VAL A 146 -19.30 8.94 -4.19
N GLY A 147 -19.29 10.09 -3.52
CA GLY A 147 -20.31 10.54 -2.58
C GLY A 147 -20.32 9.83 -1.22
N TRP A 148 -19.25 9.13 -0.84
CA TRP A 148 -19.09 8.68 0.55
C TRP A 148 -18.73 9.91 1.40
N ARG A 149 -19.72 10.41 2.14
CA ARG A 149 -19.52 11.51 3.10
C ARG A 149 -18.90 11.04 4.41
N GLN A 150 -19.04 9.75 4.73
CA GLN A 150 -18.46 9.09 5.89
C GLN A 150 -17.97 7.67 5.50
N PRO A 151 -17.01 7.11 6.24
CA PRO A 151 -16.67 5.69 6.19
C PRO A 151 -17.93 4.83 6.33
N ARG A 152 -18.12 3.85 5.44
CA ARG A 152 -19.27 2.90 5.41
C ARG A 152 -20.58 3.45 4.84
N HIS A 153 -20.66 3.60 3.52
CA HIS A 153 -21.92 3.86 2.83
C HIS A 153 -22.39 2.62 2.05
N GLU A 154 -23.49 2.01 2.47
CA GLU A 154 -23.99 0.72 1.94
C GLU A 154 -24.39 0.75 0.45
N GLY A 155 -24.70 1.93 -0.11
CA GLY A 155 -25.25 2.05 -1.47
C GLY A 155 -24.25 2.25 -2.61
N ARG A 156 -22.94 2.34 -2.34
CA ARG A 156 -21.95 2.73 -3.37
C ARG A 156 -20.68 1.89 -3.29
N LEU A 157 -20.86 0.59 -3.38
CA LEU A 157 -19.80 -0.43 -3.33
C LEU A 157 -19.08 -0.54 -4.68
N GLY A 158 -17.81 -0.94 -4.64
CA GLY A 158 -17.01 -1.25 -5.83
C GLY A 158 -16.78 -0.07 -6.78
N ARG A 159 -16.84 1.17 -6.26
CA ARG A 159 -16.74 2.41 -7.05
C ARG A 159 -15.32 2.92 -7.24
N LEU A 160 -14.32 2.23 -6.71
CA LEU A 160 -12.91 2.52 -6.91
C LEU A 160 -12.23 1.40 -7.71
N ALA A 161 -11.46 1.77 -8.71
CA ALA A 161 -10.51 0.88 -9.38
C ALA A 161 -9.08 1.39 -9.15
N VAL A 162 -8.15 0.46 -8.94
CA VAL A 162 -6.73 0.75 -8.84
C VAL A 162 -6.02 0.07 -9.98
N LEU A 163 -5.29 0.85 -10.77
CA LEU A 163 -4.43 0.36 -11.84
C LEU A 163 -2.97 0.47 -11.38
N VAL A 164 -2.34 -0.67 -11.13
CA VAL A 164 -0.97 -0.76 -10.63
C VAL A 164 -0.02 -1.09 -11.78
N ASP A 165 0.96 -0.24 -12.01
CA ASP A 165 1.92 -0.35 -13.10
C ASP A 165 3.27 -0.87 -12.59
N LEU A 166 3.66 -2.06 -13.08
CA LEU A 166 4.94 -2.71 -12.78
C LEU A 166 5.94 -2.63 -13.95
N GLY A 167 5.65 -1.85 -15.00
CA GLY A 167 6.41 -1.82 -16.25
C GLY A 167 7.88 -1.40 -16.07
N SER A 168 8.19 -0.64 -15.03
CA SER A 168 9.58 -0.26 -14.69
C SER A 168 10.34 -1.31 -13.87
N LEU A 169 9.76 -2.48 -13.62
CA LEU A 169 10.30 -3.46 -12.69
C LEU A 169 10.65 -4.78 -13.37
N SER A 170 11.90 -5.21 -13.17
CA SER A 170 12.28 -6.62 -13.27
C SER A 170 11.66 -7.42 -12.11
N SER A 171 11.68 -8.75 -12.20
CA SER A 171 11.24 -9.62 -11.09
C SER A 171 12.00 -9.32 -9.78
N VAL A 172 13.31 -9.09 -9.85
CA VAL A 172 14.15 -8.82 -8.67
C VAL A 172 13.85 -7.44 -8.09
N SER A 173 13.76 -6.41 -8.94
CA SER A 173 13.46 -5.06 -8.49
C SER A 173 12.03 -4.94 -7.99
N ALA A 174 11.07 -5.67 -8.56
CA ALA A 174 9.71 -5.74 -8.02
C ALA A 174 9.70 -6.30 -6.60
N VAL A 175 10.55 -7.29 -6.33
CA VAL A 175 10.68 -7.86 -4.98
C VAL A 175 11.25 -6.84 -3.99
N ALA A 176 12.32 -6.16 -4.38
CA ALA A 176 12.92 -5.13 -3.55
C ALA A 176 11.98 -3.93 -3.33
N THR A 177 11.29 -3.45 -4.37
CA THR A 177 10.31 -2.36 -4.28
C THR A 177 9.17 -2.74 -3.34
N ALA A 178 8.63 -3.96 -3.45
CA ALA A 178 7.60 -4.44 -2.52
C ALA A 178 8.08 -4.39 -1.07
N ALA A 179 9.30 -4.88 -0.79
CA ALA A 179 9.86 -4.82 0.55
C ALA A 179 9.99 -3.37 1.08
N LEU A 180 10.30 -2.41 0.21
CA LEU A 180 10.39 -0.99 0.57
C LEU A 180 9.02 -0.32 0.79
N LEU A 181 7.98 -0.77 0.08
CA LEU A 181 6.61 -0.25 0.20
C LEU A 181 5.81 -0.95 1.30
N PHE A 182 6.33 -2.03 1.85
CA PHE A 182 5.67 -2.79 2.90
C PHE A 182 5.30 -1.95 4.14
N PRO A 183 6.20 -1.12 4.70
CA PRO A 183 5.84 -0.23 5.81
C PRO A 183 4.68 0.71 5.47
N THR A 184 4.66 1.26 4.26
CA THR A 184 3.59 2.15 3.76
C THR A 184 2.25 1.45 3.81
N LEU A 185 2.16 0.23 3.27
CA LEU A 185 0.94 -0.55 3.23
C LEU A 185 0.48 -1.00 4.62
N ALA A 186 1.41 -1.49 5.45
CA ALA A 186 1.11 -1.91 6.81
C ALA A 186 0.58 -0.74 7.67
N ALA A 187 1.06 0.48 7.45
CA ALA A 187 0.62 1.65 8.20
C ALA A 187 -0.79 2.13 7.83
N ILE A 188 -1.22 1.96 6.57
CA ILE A 188 -2.55 2.39 6.11
C ILE A 188 -3.62 1.29 6.21
N GLU A 189 -3.21 0.03 6.40
CA GLU A 189 -4.08 -1.13 6.44
C GLU A 189 -5.24 -1.03 7.43
N PRO A 190 -5.04 -0.63 8.70
CA PRO A 190 -6.13 -0.61 9.68
C PRO A 190 -7.28 0.32 9.25
N PHE A 191 -6.94 1.32 8.44
CA PHE A 191 -7.89 2.25 7.89
C PHE A 191 -8.59 1.67 6.65
N LEU A 192 -7.82 1.08 5.72
CA LEU A 192 -8.38 0.42 4.54
C LEU A 192 -9.44 -0.63 4.88
N GLY A 193 -9.12 -1.56 5.79
CA GLY A 193 -10.00 -2.68 6.13
C GLY A 193 -11.26 -2.26 6.88
N SER A 194 -11.21 -1.20 7.68
CA SER A 194 -12.37 -0.77 8.49
C SER A 194 -13.29 0.22 7.79
N THR A 195 -12.73 1.01 6.86
CA THR A 195 -13.34 2.23 6.32
C THR A 195 -13.64 2.13 4.83
N TYR A 196 -12.77 1.49 4.04
CA TYR A 196 -12.86 1.47 2.57
C TYR A 196 -12.90 0.06 1.96
N GLU A 197 -13.03 -0.98 2.77
CA GLU A 197 -13.00 -2.38 2.29
C GLU A 197 -13.95 -2.62 1.10
N LEU A 198 -15.15 -2.04 1.15
CA LEU A 198 -16.16 -2.21 0.11
C LEU A 198 -16.06 -1.20 -1.04
N LEU A 199 -15.13 -0.25 -0.97
CA LEU A 199 -14.95 0.78 -2.00
C LEU A 199 -14.26 0.19 -3.23
N LEU A 200 -13.31 -0.75 -3.03
CA LEU A 200 -12.52 -1.36 -4.08
C LEU A 200 -13.37 -2.33 -4.94
N GLY A 201 -13.56 -1.99 -6.21
CA GLY A 201 -14.26 -2.81 -7.20
C GLY A 201 -13.36 -3.34 -8.32
N GLY A 202 -12.07 -3.00 -8.30
CA GLY A 202 -11.10 -3.48 -9.28
C GLY A 202 -9.67 -3.18 -8.85
N LEU A 203 -8.80 -4.18 -8.92
CA LEU A 203 -7.37 -4.03 -8.73
C LEU A 203 -6.67 -4.69 -9.91
N THR A 204 -6.14 -3.90 -10.83
CA THR A 204 -5.51 -4.42 -12.05
C THR A 204 -4.03 -4.10 -12.03
N CYS A 205 -3.18 -5.12 -11.96
CA CYS A 205 -1.74 -4.97 -12.10
C CYS A 205 -1.34 -5.27 -13.54
N VAL A 206 -0.62 -4.34 -14.17
CA VAL A 206 -0.16 -4.42 -15.56
C VAL A 206 1.35 -4.62 -15.63
N TRP A 207 1.80 -5.26 -16.71
CA TRP A 207 3.20 -5.63 -16.93
C TRP A 207 3.83 -6.42 -15.77
N VAL A 208 3.05 -7.33 -15.20
CA VAL A 208 3.50 -8.16 -14.09
C VAL A 208 4.62 -9.08 -14.58
N PRO A 209 5.83 -9.03 -13.98
CA PRO A 209 6.90 -9.94 -14.38
C PRO A 209 6.52 -11.40 -14.12
N ALA A 210 6.97 -12.32 -15.00
CA ALA A 210 6.54 -13.72 -14.96
C ALA A 210 6.80 -14.39 -13.60
N ALA A 211 8.00 -14.20 -13.03
CA ALA A 211 8.35 -14.77 -11.73
C ALA A 211 7.54 -14.13 -10.58
N THR A 212 7.21 -12.85 -10.67
CA THR A 212 6.35 -12.15 -9.70
C THR A 212 4.95 -12.76 -9.65
N GLN A 213 4.39 -13.20 -10.78
CA GLN A 213 3.09 -13.88 -10.81
C GLN A 213 3.14 -15.26 -10.13
N ALA A 214 4.22 -16.03 -10.34
CA ALA A 214 4.40 -17.32 -9.68
C ALA A 214 4.51 -17.16 -8.16
N LEU A 215 5.33 -16.20 -7.71
CA LEU A 215 5.47 -15.86 -6.28
C LEU A 215 4.15 -15.39 -5.69
N TYR A 216 3.38 -14.57 -6.42
CA TYR A 216 2.04 -14.18 -6.00
C TYR A 216 1.14 -15.39 -5.75
N LYS A 217 1.06 -16.34 -6.69
CA LYS A 217 0.18 -17.51 -6.57
C LYS A 217 0.54 -18.38 -5.37
N LEU A 218 1.83 -18.56 -5.11
CA LEU A 218 2.33 -19.43 -4.05
C LEU A 218 2.27 -18.79 -2.66
N LEU A 219 2.56 -17.49 -2.57
CA LEU A 219 2.85 -16.84 -1.28
C LEU A 219 1.82 -15.78 -0.89
N VAL A 220 1.31 -15.04 -1.86
CA VAL A 220 0.44 -13.88 -1.62
C VAL A 220 -1.02 -14.28 -1.62
N ARG A 221 -1.45 -14.97 -2.67
CA ARG A 221 -2.86 -15.34 -2.89
C ARG A 221 -3.50 -16.05 -1.69
N PRO A 222 -2.85 -17.00 -1.00
CA PRO A 222 -3.45 -17.67 0.17
C PRO A 222 -3.71 -16.75 1.37
N LEU A 223 -3.10 -15.55 1.38
CA LEU A 223 -3.21 -14.58 2.46
C LEU A 223 -4.24 -13.48 2.17
N LEU A 224 -4.71 -13.40 0.93
CA LEU A 224 -5.70 -12.43 0.51
C LEU A 224 -7.11 -12.90 0.88
N LYS A 225 -7.96 -11.95 1.27
CA LYS A 225 -9.41 -12.14 1.39
C LYS A 225 -10.02 -12.56 0.05
N PRO A 226 -11.02 -13.47 0.03
CA PRO A 226 -11.72 -13.86 -1.19
C PRO A 226 -12.23 -12.68 -2.03
N GLU A 227 -12.71 -11.62 -1.37
CA GLU A 227 -13.26 -10.41 -1.99
C GLU A 227 -12.21 -9.68 -2.81
N SER A 228 -10.98 -9.57 -2.29
CA SER A 228 -9.91 -8.90 -3.02
C SER A 228 -9.31 -9.77 -4.11
N VAL A 229 -9.26 -11.09 -3.89
CA VAL A 229 -8.90 -12.03 -4.96
C VAL A 229 -9.90 -11.93 -6.12
N ALA A 230 -11.18 -11.73 -5.83
CA ALA A 230 -12.23 -11.61 -6.84
C ALA A 230 -12.10 -10.36 -7.72
N VAL A 231 -11.53 -9.27 -7.21
CA VAL A 231 -11.34 -8.02 -7.96
C VAL A 231 -9.92 -7.84 -8.51
N LEU A 232 -9.00 -8.76 -8.21
CA LEU A 232 -7.60 -8.69 -8.61
C LEU A 232 -7.35 -9.34 -9.99
N SER A 233 -6.80 -8.56 -10.91
CA SER A 233 -6.31 -9.02 -12.21
C SER A 233 -4.80 -8.79 -12.33
N LEU A 234 -4.07 -9.83 -12.73
CA LEU A 234 -2.62 -9.77 -12.97
C LEU A 234 -2.34 -10.00 -14.45
N ILE A 235 -1.91 -8.96 -15.15
CA ILE A 235 -1.69 -8.99 -16.60
C ILE A 235 -0.20 -9.09 -16.89
N GLN A 236 0.18 -10.13 -17.62
CA GLN A 236 1.54 -10.32 -18.14
C GLN A 236 1.58 -9.85 -19.60
N GLY A 237 2.68 -9.21 -20.01
CA GLY A 237 2.82 -8.69 -21.37
C GLY A 237 1.97 -7.44 -21.61
N SER A 238 1.52 -7.26 -22.86
CA SER A 238 0.76 -6.08 -23.30
C SER A 238 -0.61 -6.01 -22.61
N PRO A 239 -0.95 -4.91 -21.93
CA PRO A 239 -2.25 -4.74 -21.30
C PRO A 239 -3.37 -4.54 -22.32
N CYS A 240 -3.05 -4.02 -23.52
CA CYS A 240 -4.05 -3.69 -24.54
C CYS A 240 -4.82 -4.91 -25.05
N ASP A 241 -4.20 -6.09 -25.03
CA ASP A 241 -4.82 -7.33 -25.52
C ASP A 241 -5.70 -8.02 -24.45
N HIS A 242 -5.67 -7.52 -23.21
CA HIS A 242 -6.29 -8.19 -22.06
C HIS A 242 -7.66 -7.59 -21.71
N SER A 243 -8.68 -8.44 -21.59
CA SER A 243 -10.07 -8.00 -21.33
C SER A 243 -10.22 -7.21 -20.03
N ALA A 244 -9.51 -7.59 -18.97
CA ALA A 244 -9.52 -6.87 -17.68
C ALA A 244 -8.98 -5.43 -17.79
N TYR A 245 -8.19 -5.11 -18.83
CA TYR A 245 -7.67 -3.77 -19.04
C TYR A 245 -8.61 -2.85 -19.84
N ARG A 246 -9.61 -3.41 -20.54
CA ARG A 246 -10.50 -2.65 -21.45
C ARG A 246 -11.16 -1.43 -20.81
N ALA A 247 -11.49 -1.51 -19.52
CA ALA A 247 -12.10 -0.40 -18.80
C ALA A 247 -11.18 0.85 -18.72
N PHE A 248 -9.85 0.65 -18.77
CA PHE A 248 -8.85 1.70 -18.60
C PHE A 248 -8.33 2.27 -19.93
N GLN A 249 -8.46 1.57 -21.06
CA GLN A 249 -7.81 1.92 -22.34
C GLN A 249 -8.04 3.36 -22.81
N LYS A 250 -9.20 3.95 -22.51
CA LYS A 250 -9.59 5.29 -22.94
C LYS A 250 -9.41 6.37 -21.85
N LEU A 251 -8.74 6.04 -20.75
CA LEU A 251 -8.55 6.98 -19.66
C LEU A 251 -7.51 8.05 -20.03
N PRO A 252 -7.89 9.34 -20.02
CA PRO A 252 -6.93 10.40 -20.23
C PRO A 252 -5.95 10.46 -19.04
N GLY A 253 -4.68 10.75 -19.35
CA GLY A 253 -3.62 10.86 -18.35
C GLY A 253 -2.91 9.55 -18.01
N LEU A 254 -3.26 8.43 -18.67
CA LEU A 254 -2.42 7.24 -18.66
C LEU A 254 -1.07 7.54 -19.34
N PRO A 255 0.06 7.10 -18.77
CA PRO A 255 1.35 7.24 -19.41
C PRO A 255 1.49 6.30 -20.60
N ASP A 256 2.30 6.63 -21.59
CA ASP A 256 2.73 5.65 -22.58
C ASP A 256 3.62 4.59 -21.89
N PRO A 257 3.49 3.29 -22.20
CA PRO A 257 2.68 2.65 -23.25
C PRO A 257 1.33 2.07 -22.78
N LEU A 258 0.69 2.64 -21.75
CA LEU A 258 -0.67 2.23 -21.32
C LEU A 258 -1.78 2.74 -22.24
N GLN A 259 -1.48 3.70 -23.11
CA GLN A 259 -2.41 4.17 -24.13
C GLN A 259 -2.47 3.13 -25.25
N CYS A 260 -3.62 2.48 -25.39
CA CYS A 260 -3.86 1.52 -26.46
C CYS A 260 -4.41 2.24 -27.69
N GLU A 261 -3.86 1.95 -28.87
CA GLU A 261 -4.46 2.39 -30.13
C GLU A 261 -5.87 1.79 -30.24
N GLY A 262 -6.87 2.65 -30.41
CA GLY A 262 -8.29 2.31 -30.38
C GLY A 262 -8.84 1.85 -31.72
#